data_AF-A0A8B9DXA7-F1
#
_entry.id   AF-A0A8B9DXA7-F1
#
_cell.length_a   1.000
_cell.length_b   1.000
_cell.length_c   1.000
_cell.angle_alpha   90.00
_cell.angle_beta   90.00
_cell.angle_gamma   90.00
#
_symmetry.space_group_name_H-M   'P 1'
#
loop_
_entity.id
_entity.type
_entity.pdbx_description
1 polymer ?
#
loop_
_entity_poly.entity_id
_entity_poly.type
_entity_poly.pdbx_seq_one_letter_code
_entity_poly.pdbx_strand_id
1 'polypeptide(L)'
;MAAPKFADLPGIVWNEPEVYETSNTPEGHQAELEAAWNEPEVYETGDMLKGDQAELEVLPAAAAEELAKCRTEAPVKSPAKALTSIGDMVTFEVYWRPGQDQFALDAKIVELEKRLAQLEATVQCKPISQNLLLVEPMGSSLLETAQILQAKVNILDEVMLDQIEARLKSILGKVKEIAEHEATLQCANSQSKIHQTYELMQHWDPIASSLPDVVQYLLTLRDLHKEATQVGQVLEDMETMQKEIADALQVNTFLLEVVQKTMKEFLAFVEENVAETEASIRKLQK
;
A
#
# COMPACT_ATOMS: atom_id res chain seq x y z
N MET A 1 28.31 -13.90 42.02
CA MET A 1 27.31 -13.12 41.26
C MET A 1 28.08 -12.11 40.43
N ALA A 2 28.05 -12.25 39.10
CA ALA A 2 28.79 -11.37 38.20
C ALA A 2 28.07 -10.02 38.08
N ALA A 3 28.83 -8.92 38.16
CA ALA A 3 28.30 -7.58 37.95
C ALA A 3 27.80 -7.44 36.49
N PRO A 4 26.62 -6.83 36.24
CA PRO A 4 26.10 -6.64 34.90
C PRO A 4 26.99 -5.70 34.10
N LYS A 5 27.24 -6.03 32.82
CA LYS A 5 28.22 -5.43 31.90
C LYS A 5 28.08 -3.91 31.64
N PHE A 6 27.08 -3.26 32.23
CA PHE A 6 26.70 -1.87 31.94
C PHE A 6 26.61 -0.97 33.19
N ALA A 7 27.02 -1.47 34.36
CA ALA A 7 26.87 -0.74 35.62
C ALA A 7 27.75 0.53 35.72
N ASP A 8 28.88 0.59 34.99
CA ASP A 8 29.90 1.64 35.16
C ASP A 8 30.20 2.43 33.88
N LEU A 9 29.19 2.66 33.03
CA LEU A 9 29.36 3.53 31.86
C LEU A 9 29.41 5.00 32.30
N PRO A 10 30.49 5.74 31.98
CA PRO A 10 30.59 7.16 32.33
C PRO A 10 29.54 7.97 31.54
N GLY A 11 28.66 8.66 32.25
CA GLY A 11 27.64 9.55 31.68
C GLY A 11 26.18 9.16 31.92
N ILE A 12 25.91 7.98 32.50
CA ILE A 12 24.55 7.57 32.89
C ILE A 12 24.35 7.83 34.38
N VAL A 13 23.64 8.90 34.71
CA VAL A 13 23.26 9.25 36.09
C VAL A 13 21.95 8.55 36.41
N TRP A 14 22.01 7.43 37.14
CA TRP A 14 20.87 6.55 37.41
C TRP A 14 19.81 7.11 38.38
N ASN A 15 20.06 8.26 39.01
CA ASN A 15 19.19 8.84 40.05
C ASN A 15 18.68 10.25 39.72
N GLU A 16 18.73 10.68 38.45
CA GLU A 16 18.07 11.91 38.03
C GLU A 16 16.76 11.59 37.31
N PRO A 17 15.65 12.31 37.61
CA PRO A 17 14.42 12.16 36.84
C PRO A 17 14.67 12.61 35.39
N GLU A 18 14.41 11.73 34.43
CA GLU A 18 14.50 12.05 33.00
C GLU A 18 13.47 13.14 32.66
N VAL A 19 13.95 14.37 32.43
CA VAL A 19 13.12 15.49 31.96
C VAL A 19 13.12 15.45 30.44
N TYR A 20 11.99 15.04 29.84
CA TYR A 20 11.76 15.20 28.42
C TYR A 20 11.34 16.64 28.14
N GLU A 21 12.18 17.41 27.43
CA GLU A 21 11.75 18.67 26.82
C GLU A 21 10.86 18.34 25.62
N THR A 22 9.54 18.47 25.78
CA THR A 22 8.64 18.54 24.61
C THR A 22 8.88 19.87 23.92
N SER A 23 9.43 19.83 22.71
CA SER A 23 9.51 21.01 21.84
C SER A 23 8.13 21.64 21.73
N ASN A 24 7.92 22.81 22.34
CA ASN A 24 6.69 23.60 22.20
C ASN A 24 6.58 24.09 20.74
N THR A 25 6.02 23.26 19.86
CA THR A 25 5.60 23.69 18.52
C THR A 25 4.37 24.58 18.65
N PRO A 26 4.37 25.79 18.06
CA PRO A 26 3.24 26.70 18.18
C PRO A 26 1.99 26.09 17.56
N GLU A 27 0.88 26.19 18.28
CA GLU A 27 -0.46 25.63 18.05
C GLU A 27 -0.97 25.81 16.59
N GLY A 28 -0.46 26.81 15.87
CA GLY A 28 -0.80 27.08 14.46
C GLY A 28 -0.30 26.04 13.45
N HIS A 29 0.88 25.43 13.66
CA HIS A 29 1.39 24.42 12.71
C HIS A 29 0.69 23.07 12.85
N GLN A 30 0.12 22.80 14.03
CA GLN A 30 -0.64 21.58 14.27
C GLN A 30 -2.01 21.62 13.59
N ALA A 31 -2.65 22.80 13.56
CA ALA A 31 -3.89 23.02 12.81
C ALA A 31 -3.71 22.93 11.29
N GLU A 32 -2.55 23.37 10.77
CA GLU A 32 -2.23 23.31 9.34
C GLU A 32 -1.95 21.86 8.88
N LEU A 33 -1.34 21.04 9.74
CA LEU A 33 -1.20 19.61 9.49
C LEU A 33 -2.56 18.91 9.53
N GLU A 34 -3.39 19.15 10.55
CA GLU A 34 -4.72 18.54 10.69
C GLU A 34 -5.69 18.90 9.55
N ALA A 35 -5.53 20.07 8.93
CA ALA A 35 -6.28 20.46 7.74
C ALA A 35 -5.88 19.62 6.51
N ALA A 36 -4.59 19.31 6.35
CA ALA A 36 -4.09 18.49 5.24
C ALA A 36 -4.56 17.02 5.31
N TRP A 37 -4.86 16.50 6.51
CA TRP A 37 -5.41 15.16 6.70
C TRP A 37 -6.92 15.06 6.45
N ASN A 38 -7.62 16.21 6.36
CA ASN A 38 -9.08 16.27 6.22
C ASN A 38 -9.55 16.77 4.84
N GLU A 39 -8.64 16.98 3.88
CA GLU A 39 -9.06 17.24 2.50
C GLU A 39 -9.70 15.98 1.90
N PRO A 40 -10.94 16.06 1.37
CA PRO A 40 -11.58 14.91 0.75
C PRO A 40 -10.88 14.59 -0.57
N GLU A 41 -10.15 13.48 -0.60
CA GLU A 41 -9.62 12.89 -1.84
C GLU A 41 -10.80 12.51 -2.75
N VAL A 42 -11.05 13.32 -3.78
CA VAL A 42 -11.91 12.94 -4.91
C VAL A 42 -11.11 12.01 -5.80
N TYR A 43 -11.25 10.71 -5.58
CA TYR A 43 -10.82 9.71 -6.54
C TYR A 43 -11.74 9.81 -7.78
N GLU A 44 -11.25 10.43 -8.85
CA GLU A 44 -11.85 10.28 -10.18
C GLU A 44 -11.75 8.80 -10.58
N THR A 45 -12.88 8.10 -10.55
CA THR A 45 -13.05 6.75 -11.10
C THR A 45 -12.91 6.81 -12.62
N GLY A 46 -11.68 6.80 -13.10
CA GLY A 46 -11.33 6.67 -14.51
C GLY A 46 -11.39 5.20 -14.96
N ASP A 47 -12.33 4.93 -15.87
CA ASP A 47 -12.41 3.85 -16.86
C ASP A 47 -11.90 2.44 -16.47
N MET A 48 -12.81 1.63 -15.94
CA MET A 48 -12.80 0.18 -16.18
C MET A 48 -13.78 -0.17 -17.30
N LEU A 49 -13.25 -0.87 -18.30
CA LEU A 49 -13.85 -1.23 -19.58
C LEU A 49 -15.26 -1.83 -19.47
N LYS A 50 -16.20 -1.26 -20.25
CA LYS A 50 -17.51 -1.86 -20.55
C LYS A 50 -17.31 -3.16 -21.33
N GLY A 51 -17.66 -4.28 -20.71
CA GLY A 51 -17.79 -5.58 -21.36
C GLY A 51 -18.97 -6.33 -20.79
N ASP A 52 -20.07 -6.30 -21.54
CA ASP A 52 -21.18 -7.26 -21.60
C ASP A 52 -21.76 -7.85 -20.30
N GLN A 53 -22.91 -7.31 -19.89
CA GLN A 53 -24.02 -8.10 -19.33
C GLN A 53 -25.33 -7.33 -19.51
N ALA A 54 -26.01 -7.61 -20.61
CA ALA A 54 -27.46 -7.47 -20.70
C ALA A 54 -28.09 -8.80 -20.26
N GLU A 55 -29.25 -8.70 -19.62
CA GLU A 55 -30.10 -9.78 -19.10
C GLU A 55 -29.72 -10.35 -17.72
N LEU A 56 -30.31 -9.81 -16.65
CA LEU A 56 -31.40 -10.52 -15.95
C LEU A 56 -32.18 -9.61 -14.97
N GLU A 57 -33.46 -9.91 -14.86
CA GLU A 57 -34.58 -9.14 -14.36
C GLU A 57 -34.56 -8.67 -12.88
N VAL A 58 -34.95 -7.40 -12.71
CA VAL A 58 -35.84 -6.79 -11.69
C VAL A 58 -36.10 -7.54 -10.38
N LEU A 59 -35.55 -7.01 -9.28
CA LEU A 59 -36.01 -7.22 -7.90
C LEU A 59 -36.19 -5.85 -7.19
N PRO A 60 -37.06 -5.76 -6.16
CA PRO A 60 -37.87 -4.58 -5.91
C PRO A 60 -37.14 -3.45 -5.18
N ALA A 61 -37.56 -2.22 -5.48
CA ALA A 61 -37.05 -0.94 -4.99
C ALA A 61 -37.05 -0.72 -3.45
N ALA A 62 -37.43 -1.73 -2.66
CA ALA A 62 -37.44 -1.66 -1.19
C ALA A 62 -36.07 -1.97 -0.56
N ALA A 63 -35.15 -2.64 -1.25
CA ALA A 63 -33.81 -2.94 -0.72
C ALA A 63 -32.81 -1.76 -0.85
N ALA A 64 -33.10 -0.80 -1.74
CA ALA A 64 -32.25 0.38 -1.95
C ALA A 64 -32.44 1.45 -0.86
N GLU A 65 -33.59 1.45 -0.17
CA GLU A 65 -33.90 2.44 0.87
C GLU A 65 -33.27 2.07 2.23
N GLU A 66 -33.08 0.78 2.51
CA GLU A 66 -32.43 0.31 3.75
C GLU A 66 -30.89 0.39 3.71
N LEU A 67 -30.26 0.31 2.54
CA LEU A 67 -28.81 0.54 2.39
C LEU A 67 -28.42 2.03 2.46
N ALA A 68 -29.35 2.95 2.15
CA ALA A 68 -29.14 4.39 2.35
C ALA A 68 -29.20 4.80 3.83
N LYS A 69 -29.89 4.01 4.66
CA LYS A 69 -30.03 4.26 6.10
C LYS A 69 -28.81 3.84 6.92
N CYS A 70 -27.99 2.91 6.42
CA CYS A 70 -26.69 2.55 7.00
C CYS A 70 -25.53 3.48 6.60
N ARG A 71 -25.70 4.43 5.67
CA ARG A 71 -24.63 5.32 5.18
C ARG A 71 -24.72 6.76 5.72
N THR A 72 -25.67 7.06 6.60
CA THR A 72 -25.82 8.39 7.21
C THR A 72 -25.51 8.36 8.70
N GLU A 73 -24.36 7.78 9.07
CA GLU A 73 -23.71 8.12 10.33
C GLU A 73 -22.43 8.88 10.01
N ALA A 74 -22.40 10.12 10.50
CA ALA A 74 -21.36 11.11 10.30
C ALA A 74 -19.96 10.60 10.70
N PRO A 75 -18.88 11.25 10.21
CA PRO A 75 -17.52 10.96 10.64
C PRO A 75 -17.47 11.05 12.17
N VAL A 76 -17.00 9.98 12.81
CA VAL A 76 -16.87 9.90 14.26
C VAL A 76 -15.92 11.00 14.73
N LYS A 77 -16.50 12.14 15.10
CA LYS A 77 -15.89 13.11 15.99
C LYS A 77 -15.50 12.36 17.25
N SER A 78 -14.22 12.35 17.57
CA SER A 78 -13.69 11.88 18.85
C SER A 78 -14.55 12.44 19.99
N PRO A 79 -15.09 11.60 20.89
CA PRO A 79 -15.84 12.13 22.02
C PRO A 79 -14.85 12.81 22.96
N ALA A 80 -15.12 14.09 23.22
CA ALA A 80 -14.46 14.85 24.26
C ALA A 80 -14.61 14.12 25.62
N LYS A 81 -13.48 13.61 26.12
CA LYS A 81 -13.05 13.58 27.53
C LYS A 81 -14.19 13.59 28.57
N ALA A 82 -14.69 12.41 28.92
CA ALA A 82 -15.36 12.20 30.21
C ALA A 82 -14.32 11.72 31.23
N LEU A 83 -13.84 12.63 32.10
CA LEU A 83 -13.18 12.23 33.34
C LEU A 83 -14.24 11.78 34.34
N THR A 84 -14.50 10.49 34.41
CA THR A 84 -15.20 9.90 35.56
C THR A 84 -14.17 9.65 36.66
N SER A 85 -14.17 10.52 37.67
CA SER A 85 -13.41 10.33 38.92
C SER A 85 -14.02 9.15 39.70
N ILE A 86 -13.51 7.95 39.44
CA ILE A 86 -13.56 6.83 40.37
C ILE A 86 -12.19 6.82 41.07
N GLY A 87 -12.17 7.16 42.36
CA GLY A 87 -11.03 7.26 43.27
C GLY A 87 -9.61 7.03 42.69
N ASP A 88 -8.84 8.13 42.58
CA ASP A 88 -7.37 8.20 42.47
C ASP A 88 -6.67 7.34 41.40
N MET A 89 -7.38 6.90 40.36
CA MET A 89 -6.76 6.23 39.21
C MET A 89 -7.18 6.89 37.90
N VAL A 90 -6.26 7.65 37.31
CA VAL A 90 -6.42 8.23 35.97
C VAL A 90 -6.17 7.13 34.95
N THR A 91 -7.24 6.50 34.45
CA THR A 91 -7.16 5.55 33.35
C THR A 91 -7.05 6.32 32.04
N PHE A 92 -5.86 6.29 31.43
CA PHE A 92 -5.67 6.74 30.06
C PHE A 92 -6.00 5.59 29.12
N GLU A 93 -7.12 5.72 28.40
CA GLU A 93 -7.43 4.82 27.28
C GLU A 93 -6.98 5.49 25.99
N VAL A 94 -5.89 4.98 25.43
CA VAL A 94 -5.35 5.41 24.14
C VAL A 94 -5.90 4.47 23.08
N TYR A 95 -6.76 5.00 22.22
CA TYR A 95 -7.28 4.29 21.05
C TYR A 95 -6.38 4.61 19.85
N TRP A 96 -5.56 3.64 19.46
CA TRP A 96 -4.67 3.72 18.30
C TRP A 96 -4.89 2.51 17.39
N ARG A 97 -4.98 2.73 16.06
CA ARG A 97 -5.03 1.64 15.06
C ARG A 97 -3.68 1.54 14.33
N PRO A 98 -2.68 0.83 14.89
CA PRO A 98 -1.34 0.82 14.34
C PRO A 98 -1.23 0.24 12.93
N GLY A 99 -2.14 -0.67 12.55
CA GLY A 99 -2.11 -1.27 11.22
C GLY A 99 -2.43 -0.27 10.11
N GLN A 100 -3.50 0.53 10.25
CA GLN A 100 -3.99 1.39 9.18
C GLN A 100 -2.98 2.49 8.80
N ASP A 101 -2.36 3.11 9.81
CA ASP A 101 -1.37 4.17 9.58
C ASP A 101 -0.06 3.62 9.02
N GLN A 102 0.36 2.42 9.44
CA GLN A 102 1.54 1.75 8.86
C GLN A 102 1.30 1.38 7.39
N PHE A 103 0.14 0.82 7.04
CA PHE A 103 -0.20 0.54 5.64
C PHE A 103 -0.22 1.80 4.77
N ALA A 104 -0.72 2.92 5.28
CA ALA A 104 -0.73 4.19 4.56
C ALA A 104 0.68 4.73 4.31
N LEU A 105 1.56 4.64 5.32
CA LEU A 105 2.98 5.02 5.18
C LEU A 105 3.72 4.10 4.19
N ASP A 106 3.54 2.79 4.31
CA ASP A 106 4.18 1.80 3.43
C ASP A 106 3.71 1.96 1.97
N ALA A 107 2.43 2.25 1.74
CA ALA A 107 1.91 2.54 0.39
C ALA A 107 2.61 3.73 -0.26
N LYS A 108 2.82 4.81 0.51
CA LYS A 108 3.55 6.00 0.03
C LYS A 108 5.03 5.72 -0.24
N ILE A 109 5.65 4.89 0.60
CA ILE A 109 7.04 4.43 0.39
C ILE A 109 7.15 3.65 -0.92
N VAL A 110 6.24 2.69 -1.17
CA VAL A 110 6.22 1.89 -2.40
C VAL A 110 6.01 2.76 -3.65
N GLU A 111 5.16 3.78 -3.58
CA GLU A 111 4.99 4.73 -4.69
C GLU A 111 6.28 5.49 -4.99
N LEU A 112 6.94 6.00 -3.94
CA LEU A 112 8.21 6.71 -4.07
C LEU A 112 9.32 5.79 -4.60
N GLU A 113 9.41 4.55 -4.12
CA GLU A 113 10.36 3.55 -4.62
C GLU A 113 10.13 3.25 -6.10
N LYS A 114 8.87 3.09 -6.52
CA LYS A 114 8.53 2.87 -7.94
C LYS A 114 8.95 4.05 -8.81
N ARG A 115 8.65 5.28 -8.37
CA ARG A 115 9.05 6.50 -9.10
C ARG A 115 10.57 6.66 -9.13
N LEU A 116 11.25 6.35 -8.03
CA LEU A 116 12.70 6.40 -7.94
C LEU A 116 13.35 5.36 -8.85
N ALA A 117 12.84 4.12 -8.89
CA ALA A 117 13.33 3.07 -9.79
C ALA A 117 13.14 3.46 -11.28
N GLN A 118 12.05 4.13 -11.63
CA GLN A 118 11.85 4.66 -12.99
C GLN A 118 12.83 5.79 -13.32
N LEU A 119 13.07 6.70 -12.37
CA LEU A 119 14.08 7.75 -12.51
C LEU A 119 15.48 7.15 -12.65
N GLU A 120 15.78 6.14 -11.85
CA GLU A 120 17.06 5.44 -11.89
C GLU A 120 17.23 4.72 -13.22
N ALA A 121 16.23 3.99 -13.73
CA ALA A 121 16.30 3.33 -15.02
C ALA A 121 16.55 4.30 -16.21
N THR A 122 16.04 5.53 -16.11
CA THR A 122 16.24 6.57 -17.16
C THR A 122 17.58 7.30 -17.04
N VAL A 123 18.10 7.45 -15.81
CA VAL A 123 19.34 8.19 -15.53
C VAL A 123 20.56 7.26 -15.44
N GLN A 124 20.36 5.96 -15.18
CA GLN A 124 21.42 4.98 -14.93
C GLN A 124 22.33 4.86 -16.14
N CYS A 125 23.50 5.46 -16.02
CA CYS A 125 24.59 5.27 -16.93
C CYS A 125 25.19 3.88 -16.65
N LYS A 126 25.05 2.94 -17.58
CA LYS A 126 25.86 1.70 -17.56
C LYS A 126 27.33 2.11 -17.45
N PRO A 127 28.17 1.43 -16.67
CA PRO A 127 29.59 1.76 -16.60
C PRO A 127 30.16 1.74 -18.03
N ILE A 128 30.54 2.93 -18.51
CA ILE A 128 31.12 3.18 -19.85
C ILE A 128 32.57 2.69 -19.81
N SER A 129 32.81 1.46 -19.36
CA SER A 129 34.15 0.88 -19.25
C SER A 129 34.76 0.58 -20.62
N GLN A 130 34.01 0.74 -21.72
CA GLN A 130 34.46 0.33 -23.05
C GLN A 130 34.62 1.44 -24.10
N ASN A 131 34.14 2.67 -23.84
CA ASN A 131 34.31 3.77 -24.79
C ASN A 131 35.15 4.89 -24.18
N LEU A 132 36.48 4.72 -24.23
CA LEU A 132 37.45 5.74 -23.81
C LEU A 132 37.26 7.08 -24.54
N LEU A 133 36.67 7.06 -25.75
CA LEU A 133 36.26 8.23 -26.53
C LEU A 133 35.11 9.05 -25.89
N LEU A 134 34.36 8.46 -24.96
CA LEU A 134 33.26 9.10 -24.22
C LEU A 134 33.70 9.66 -22.86
N VAL A 135 34.98 9.55 -22.48
CA VAL A 135 35.47 10.03 -21.17
C VAL A 135 35.59 11.55 -21.13
N GLU A 136 35.86 12.20 -22.27
CA GLU A 136 36.11 13.63 -22.33
C GLU A 136 34.87 14.56 -22.18
N PRO A 137 33.63 14.19 -22.57
CA PRO A 137 32.45 15.00 -22.26
C PRO A 137 31.91 14.82 -20.83
N MET A 138 32.60 14.10 -19.94
CA MET A 138 32.09 13.81 -18.59
C MET A 138 32.46 14.91 -17.59
N GLY A 139 31.58 15.90 -17.42
CA GLY A 139 31.45 16.61 -16.15
C GLY A 139 30.96 15.69 -15.03
N SER A 140 31.09 16.14 -13.78
CA SER A 140 30.70 15.38 -12.57
C SER A 140 29.20 15.18 -12.43
N SER A 141 28.38 15.94 -13.16
CA SER A 141 26.93 15.85 -13.21
C SER A 141 26.41 15.75 -14.65
N LEU A 142 25.23 15.15 -14.86
CA LEU A 142 24.55 15.08 -16.16
C LEU A 142 24.29 16.48 -16.75
N LEU A 143 24.10 17.47 -15.89
CA LEU A 143 23.93 18.86 -16.31
C LEU A 143 25.24 19.42 -16.89
N GLU A 144 26.37 19.16 -16.24
CA GLU A 144 27.68 19.56 -16.76
C GLU A 144 28.01 18.86 -18.09
N THR A 145 27.71 17.56 -18.23
CA THR A 145 27.91 16.86 -19.52
C THR A 145 27.06 17.47 -20.63
N ALA A 146 25.80 17.78 -20.35
CA ALA A 146 24.90 18.44 -21.30
C ALA A 146 25.38 19.85 -21.66
N GLN A 147 25.89 20.62 -20.70
CA GLN A 147 26.47 21.95 -20.96
C GLN A 147 27.76 21.88 -21.78
N ILE A 148 28.66 20.93 -21.49
CA ILE A 148 29.87 20.70 -22.28
C ILE A 148 29.50 20.30 -23.71
N LEU A 149 28.50 19.42 -23.88
CA LEU A 149 28.03 19.00 -25.20
C LEU A 149 27.37 20.16 -25.94
N GLN A 150 26.53 20.97 -25.28
CA GLN A 150 25.92 22.17 -25.84
C GLN A 150 26.97 23.19 -26.27
N ALA A 151 27.98 23.44 -25.44
CA ALA A 151 29.08 24.33 -25.77
C ALA A 151 29.87 23.81 -26.97
N LYS A 152 30.13 22.50 -27.04
CA LYS A 152 30.75 21.87 -28.21
C LYS A 152 29.88 22.02 -29.46
N VAL A 153 28.56 21.76 -29.38
CA VAL A 153 27.60 21.96 -30.49
C VAL A 153 27.59 23.40 -30.98
N ASN A 154 27.67 24.37 -30.08
CA ASN A 154 27.72 25.79 -30.46
C ASN A 154 29.04 26.19 -31.14
N ILE A 155 30.11 25.42 -30.97
CA ILE A 155 31.43 25.64 -31.58
C ILE A 155 31.55 24.91 -32.94
N LEU A 156 30.63 23.98 -33.26
CA LEU A 156 30.60 23.32 -34.57
C LEU A 156 30.19 24.32 -35.66
N ASP A 157 31.19 24.88 -36.34
CA ASP A 157 31.06 25.59 -37.61
C ASP A 157 31.16 24.60 -38.78
N GLU A 158 30.38 24.81 -39.84
CA GLU A 158 30.23 23.90 -40.99
C GLU A 158 31.58 23.62 -41.67
N VAL A 159 32.43 24.65 -41.79
CA VAL A 159 33.76 24.55 -42.41
C VAL A 159 34.76 23.74 -41.56
N MET A 160 34.67 23.85 -40.23
CA MET A 160 35.53 23.07 -39.32
C MET A 160 35.08 21.61 -39.25
N LEU A 161 33.79 21.35 -39.41
CA LEU A 161 33.23 20.00 -39.48
C LEU A 161 33.72 19.26 -40.72
N ASP A 162 33.76 19.91 -41.89
CA ASP A 162 34.30 19.34 -43.13
C ASP A 162 35.78 18.95 -43.00
N GLN A 163 36.58 19.79 -42.34
CA GLN A 163 38.00 19.53 -42.11
C GLN A 163 38.21 18.37 -41.11
N ILE A 164 37.39 18.29 -40.07
CA ILE A 164 37.40 17.16 -39.12
C ILE A 164 36.95 15.89 -39.83
N GLU A 165 35.93 15.95 -40.69
CA GLU A 165 35.45 14.81 -41.48
C GLU A 165 36.54 14.27 -42.41
N ALA A 166 37.27 15.14 -43.11
CA ALA A 166 38.38 14.72 -43.97
C ALA A 166 39.50 14.01 -43.17
N ARG A 167 39.83 14.50 -41.98
CA ARG A 167 40.81 13.87 -41.09
C ARG A 167 40.30 12.56 -40.50
N LEU A 168 39.02 12.49 -40.10
CA LEU A 168 38.37 11.26 -39.63
C LEU A 168 38.32 10.20 -40.74
N LYS A 169 38.04 10.58 -41.99
CA LYS A 169 38.11 9.67 -43.15
C LYS A 169 39.53 9.10 -43.35
N SER A 170 40.56 9.93 -43.18
CA SER A 170 41.96 9.47 -43.24
C SER A 170 42.31 8.52 -42.09
N ILE A 171 41.91 8.83 -40.85
CA ILE A 171 42.11 7.96 -39.69
C ILE A 171 41.35 6.64 -39.87
N LEU A 172 40.11 6.68 -40.35
CA LEU A 172 39.31 5.49 -40.65
C LEU A 172 39.99 4.60 -41.70
N GLY A 173 40.60 5.19 -42.73
CA GLY A 173 41.41 4.45 -43.71
C GLY A 173 42.57 3.68 -43.06
N LYS A 174 43.31 4.36 -42.17
CA LYS A 174 44.41 3.73 -41.40
C LYS A 174 43.90 2.66 -40.43
N VAL A 175 42.74 2.86 -39.80
CA VAL A 175 42.11 1.86 -38.93
C VAL A 175 41.69 0.62 -39.72
N LYS A 176 41.21 0.77 -40.97
CA LYS A 176 40.91 -0.36 -41.86
C LYS A 176 42.17 -1.11 -42.28
N GLU A 177 43.25 -0.41 -42.60
CA GLU A 177 44.55 -1.03 -42.90
C GLU A 177 45.11 -1.81 -41.69
N ILE A 178 44.92 -1.29 -40.47
CA ILE A 178 45.23 -2.03 -39.24
C ILE A 178 44.29 -3.23 -39.08
N ALA A 179 43.02 -3.13 -39.48
CA ALA A 179 42.07 -4.24 -39.48
C ALA A 179 42.45 -5.37 -40.46
N GLU A 180 43.10 -5.05 -41.58
CA GLU A 180 43.64 -6.03 -42.53
C GLU A 180 44.81 -6.85 -41.95
N HIS A 181 45.49 -6.35 -40.91
CA HIS A 181 46.41 -7.14 -40.08
C HIS A 181 45.64 -8.02 -39.05
N GLU A 182 44.72 -8.85 -39.57
CA GLU A 182 43.64 -9.57 -38.88
C GLU A 182 44.08 -10.50 -37.73
N ALA A 183 45.28 -11.10 -37.82
CA ALA A 183 45.74 -12.13 -36.87
C ALA A 183 46.01 -11.61 -35.45
N THR A 184 46.55 -10.39 -35.31
CA THR A 184 46.81 -9.78 -33.99
C THR A 184 45.54 -9.18 -33.38
N LEU A 185 44.60 -8.72 -34.22
CA LEU A 185 43.32 -8.18 -33.80
C LEU A 185 42.31 -9.24 -33.37
N GLN A 186 42.23 -10.38 -34.07
CA GLN A 186 41.34 -11.48 -33.65
C GLN A 186 41.72 -12.03 -32.27
N CYS A 187 43.02 -12.15 -31.98
CA CYS A 187 43.50 -12.58 -30.67
C CYS A 187 43.13 -11.55 -29.58
N ALA A 188 43.40 -10.25 -29.81
CA ALA A 188 43.07 -9.18 -28.86
C ALA A 188 41.55 -9.03 -28.63
N ASN A 189 40.73 -9.17 -29.67
CA ASN A 189 39.27 -9.11 -29.57
C ASN A 189 38.70 -10.33 -28.82
N SER A 190 39.23 -11.52 -29.08
CA SER A 190 38.85 -12.73 -28.34
C SER A 190 39.25 -12.61 -26.86
N GLN A 191 40.43 -12.08 -26.58
CA GLN A 191 40.89 -11.82 -25.21
C GLN A 191 40.02 -10.77 -24.50
N SER A 192 39.60 -9.71 -25.19
CA SER A 192 38.67 -8.70 -24.66
C SER A 192 37.30 -9.32 -24.33
N LYS A 193 36.76 -10.15 -25.22
CA LYS A 193 35.51 -10.87 -24.97
C LYS A 193 35.63 -11.84 -23.80
N ILE A 194 36.73 -12.57 -23.70
CA ILE A 194 37.01 -13.47 -22.56
C ILE A 194 37.06 -12.68 -21.25
N HIS A 195 37.76 -11.54 -21.24
CA HIS A 195 37.82 -10.67 -20.08
C HIS A 195 36.45 -10.10 -19.72
N GLN A 196 35.66 -9.65 -20.69
CA GLN A 196 34.27 -9.21 -20.46
C GLN A 196 33.39 -10.32 -19.91
N THR A 197 33.50 -11.55 -20.42
CA THR A 197 32.74 -12.69 -19.87
C THR A 197 33.19 -13.07 -18.46
N TYR A 198 34.47 -12.88 -18.15
CA TYR A 198 35.00 -13.13 -16.81
C TYR A 198 34.53 -12.08 -15.80
N GLU A 199 34.57 -10.79 -16.16
CA GLU A 199 33.97 -9.70 -15.40
C GLU A 199 32.46 -9.91 -15.22
N LEU A 200 31.79 -10.37 -16.29
CA LEU A 200 30.38 -10.75 -16.22
C LEU A 200 30.17 -11.94 -15.27
N MET A 201 31.04 -12.94 -15.23
CA MET A 201 30.88 -14.03 -14.26
C MET A 201 31.07 -13.51 -12.82
N GLN A 202 32.06 -12.64 -12.61
CA GLN A 202 32.42 -12.12 -11.30
C GLN A 202 31.35 -11.22 -10.68
N HIS A 203 30.64 -10.38 -11.45
CA HIS A 203 29.53 -9.59 -10.89
C HIS A 203 28.28 -10.44 -10.58
N TRP A 204 28.10 -11.59 -11.25
CA TRP A 204 26.99 -12.51 -10.95
C TRP A 204 27.29 -13.42 -9.75
N ASP A 205 28.55 -13.67 -9.37
CA ASP A 205 28.90 -14.49 -8.20
C ASP A 205 28.20 -14.09 -6.89
N PRO A 206 28.20 -12.80 -6.45
CA PRO A 206 27.48 -12.40 -5.24
C PRO A 206 25.96 -12.55 -5.42
N ILE A 207 25.42 -12.24 -6.60
CA ILE A 207 23.98 -12.36 -6.89
C ILE A 207 23.55 -13.83 -6.83
N ALA A 208 24.35 -14.73 -7.42
CA ALA A 208 24.11 -16.17 -7.42
C ALA A 208 24.12 -16.75 -6.00
N SER A 209 24.94 -16.21 -5.10
CA SER A 209 24.96 -16.61 -3.70
C SER A 209 23.71 -16.17 -2.92
N SER A 210 23.13 -15.02 -3.26
CA SER A 210 21.89 -14.49 -2.64
C SER A 210 20.58 -14.96 -3.30
N LEU A 211 20.65 -15.51 -4.51
CA LEU A 211 19.48 -15.93 -5.28
C LEU A 211 18.61 -16.98 -4.56
N PRO A 212 19.18 -18.01 -3.89
CA PRO A 212 18.39 -18.95 -3.11
C PRO A 212 17.58 -18.29 -1.99
N ASP A 213 18.14 -17.29 -1.31
CA ASP A 213 17.47 -16.59 -0.21
C ASP A 213 16.27 -15.77 -0.72
N VAL A 214 16.44 -15.08 -1.86
CA VAL A 214 15.35 -14.35 -2.52
C VAL A 214 14.25 -15.30 -2.98
N VAL A 215 14.60 -16.47 -3.54
CA VAL A 215 13.61 -17.48 -3.94
C VAL A 215 12.87 -18.03 -2.73
N GLN A 216 13.56 -18.30 -1.62
CA GLN A 216 12.93 -18.77 -0.40
C GLN A 216 11.96 -17.72 0.16
N TYR A 217 12.33 -16.44 0.16
CA TYR A 217 11.44 -15.35 0.54
C TYR A 217 10.19 -15.29 -0.36
N LEU A 218 10.35 -15.37 -1.68
CA LEU A 218 9.23 -15.39 -2.62
C LEU A 218 8.30 -16.61 -2.43
N LEU A 219 8.85 -17.77 -2.07
CA LEU A 219 8.05 -18.95 -1.74
C LEU A 219 7.22 -18.73 -0.47
N THR A 220 7.81 -18.14 0.57
CA THR A 220 7.04 -17.79 1.79
C THR A 220 5.97 -16.73 1.52
N LEU A 221 6.27 -15.73 0.68
CA LEU A 221 5.31 -14.70 0.29
C LEU A 221 4.16 -15.29 -0.54
N ARG A 222 4.46 -16.25 -1.43
CA ARG A 222 3.43 -16.98 -2.18
C ARG A 222 2.50 -17.75 -1.23
N ASP A 223 3.06 -18.43 -0.23
CA ASP A 223 2.25 -19.19 0.72
C ASP A 223 1.37 -18.26 1.57
N LEU A 224 1.89 -17.09 1.96
CA LEU A 224 1.12 -16.02 2.61
C LEU A 224 0.02 -15.46 1.69
N HIS A 225 0.31 -15.21 0.41
CA HIS A 225 -0.72 -14.78 -0.56
C HIS A 225 -1.81 -15.84 -0.73
N LYS A 226 -1.46 -17.12 -0.74
CA LYS A 226 -2.43 -18.21 -0.79
C LYS A 226 -3.33 -18.23 0.46
N GLU A 227 -2.74 -18.00 1.64
CA GLU A 227 -3.49 -17.86 2.89
C GLU A 227 -4.41 -16.63 2.87
N ALA A 228 -3.94 -15.47 2.38
CA ALA A 228 -4.74 -14.26 2.23
C ALA A 228 -5.95 -14.47 1.30
N THR A 229 -5.78 -15.19 0.19
CA THR A 229 -6.89 -15.57 -0.69
C THR A 229 -7.88 -16.49 0.02
N GLN A 230 -7.41 -17.41 0.87
CA GLN A 230 -8.28 -18.29 1.65
C GLN A 230 -9.08 -17.51 2.70
N VAL A 231 -8.50 -16.47 3.32
CA VAL A 231 -9.22 -15.56 4.23
C VAL A 231 -10.37 -14.85 3.50
N GLY A 232 -10.16 -14.45 2.24
CA GLY A 232 -11.23 -13.88 1.40
C GLY A 232 -12.42 -14.84 1.24
N GLN A 233 -12.15 -16.12 0.97
CA GLN A 233 -13.20 -17.14 0.87
C GLN A 233 -13.93 -17.35 2.20
N VAL A 234 -13.18 -17.42 3.31
CA VAL A 234 -13.77 -17.58 4.65
C VAL A 234 -14.64 -16.38 5.02
N LEU A 235 -14.27 -15.17 4.59
CA LEU A 235 -15.08 -13.98 4.83
C LEU A 235 -16.40 -14.03 4.06
N GLU A 236 -16.38 -14.48 2.79
CA GLU A 236 -17.59 -14.72 1.99
C GLU A 236 -18.49 -15.79 2.65
N ASP A 237 -17.90 -16.91 3.10
CA ASP A 237 -18.62 -17.95 3.83
C ASP A 237 -19.22 -17.41 5.14
N MET A 238 -18.50 -16.53 5.85
CA MET A 238 -19.02 -15.91 7.08
C MET A 238 -20.12 -14.90 6.79
N GLU A 239 -20.06 -14.15 5.68
CA GLU A 239 -21.11 -13.24 5.24
C GLU A 239 -22.39 -14.01 4.89
N THR A 240 -22.27 -15.15 4.19
CA THR A 240 -23.42 -16.02 3.91
C THR A 240 -24.03 -16.58 5.19
N MET A 241 -23.21 -17.08 6.13
CA MET A 241 -23.70 -17.54 7.44
C MET A 241 -24.38 -16.41 8.22
N GLN A 242 -23.83 -15.19 8.20
CA GLN A 242 -24.44 -14.04 8.87
C GLN A 242 -25.81 -13.70 8.26
N LYS A 243 -25.94 -13.79 6.94
CA LYS A 243 -27.21 -13.61 6.24
C LYS A 243 -28.24 -14.68 6.61
N GLU A 244 -27.85 -15.95 6.63
CA GLU A 244 -28.73 -17.05 7.04
C GLU A 244 -29.23 -16.88 8.48
N ILE A 245 -28.36 -16.46 9.40
CA ILE A 245 -28.74 -16.17 10.79
C ILE A 245 -29.73 -14.99 10.84
N ALA A 246 -29.49 -13.93 10.07
CA ALA A 246 -30.39 -12.78 9.99
C ALA A 246 -31.79 -13.19 9.47
N ASP A 247 -31.84 -14.01 8.42
CA ASP A 247 -33.09 -14.54 7.86
C ASP A 247 -33.83 -15.42 8.89
N ALA A 248 -33.10 -16.30 9.60
CA ALA A 248 -33.67 -17.13 10.66
C ALA A 248 -34.22 -16.30 11.83
N LEU A 249 -33.52 -15.23 12.23
CA LEU A 249 -33.99 -14.30 13.26
C LEU A 249 -35.26 -13.55 12.80
N GLN A 250 -35.35 -13.18 11.52
CA GLN A 250 -36.55 -12.54 10.96
C GLN A 250 -37.75 -13.50 10.99
N VAL A 251 -37.57 -14.76 10.60
CA VAL A 251 -38.62 -15.80 10.66
C VAL A 251 -39.07 -16.04 12.11
N ASN A 252 -38.13 -16.13 13.05
CA ASN A 252 -38.45 -16.30 14.47
C ASN A 252 -39.22 -15.09 15.03
N THR A 253 -38.87 -13.88 14.61
CA THR A 253 -39.59 -12.66 14.98
C THR A 253 -41.04 -12.71 14.47
N PHE A 254 -41.24 -13.10 13.21
CA PHE A 254 -42.59 -13.28 12.64
C PHE A 254 -43.41 -14.35 13.38
N LEU A 255 -42.80 -15.50 13.70
CA LEU A 255 -43.47 -16.55 14.47
C LEU A 255 -43.89 -16.06 15.86
N LEU A 256 -43.04 -15.29 16.54
CA LEU A 256 -43.38 -14.68 17.83
C LEU A 256 -44.54 -13.69 17.71
N GLU A 257 -44.60 -12.88 16.65
CA GLU A 257 -45.73 -11.98 16.39
C GLU A 257 -47.05 -12.75 16.16
N VAL A 258 -47.00 -13.85 15.40
CA VAL A 258 -48.16 -14.73 15.18
C VAL A 258 -48.62 -15.38 16.48
N VAL A 259 -47.70 -15.92 17.29
CA VAL A 259 -48.01 -16.49 18.60
C VAL A 259 -48.61 -15.42 19.53
N GLN A 260 -48.06 -14.20 19.54
CA GLN A 260 -48.61 -13.11 20.33
C GLN A 260 -50.02 -12.71 19.88
N LYS A 261 -50.28 -12.67 18.57
CA LYS A 261 -51.60 -12.35 18.01
C LYS A 261 -52.63 -13.44 18.34
N THR A 262 -52.30 -14.70 18.09
CA THR A 262 -53.17 -15.84 18.40
C THR A 262 -53.47 -15.92 19.89
N MET A 263 -52.47 -15.71 20.76
CA MET A 263 -52.69 -15.68 22.21
C MET A 263 -53.64 -14.56 22.63
N LYS A 264 -53.57 -13.36 22.01
CA LYS A 264 -54.54 -12.29 22.24
C LYS A 264 -55.95 -12.66 21.77
N GLU A 265 -56.09 -13.29 20.61
CA GLU A 265 -57.37 -13.76 20.09
C GLU A 265 -57.97 -14.87 20.99
N PHE A 266 -57.15 -15.83 21.45
CA PHE A 266 -57.57 -16.85 22.39
C PHE A 266 -58.00 -16.25 23.74
N LEU A 267 -57.28 -15.28 24.28
CA LEU A 267 -57.68 -14.59 25.52
C LEU A 267 -59.02 -13.86 25.36
N ALA A 268 -59.22 -13.15 24.25
CA ALA A 268 -60.49 -12.48 23.96
C ALA A 268 -61.66 -13.48 23.86
N PHE A 269 -61.45 -14.62 23.20
CA PHE A 269 -62.45 -15.68 23.12
C PHE A 269 -62.76 -16.31 24.49
N VAL A 270 -61.74 -16.52 25.32
CA VAL A 270 -61.94 -17.02 26.70
C VAL A 270 -62.71 -15.99 27.54
N GLU A 271 -62.37 -14.70 27.45
CA GLU A 271 -63.11 -13.62 28.13
C GLU A 271 -64.59 -13.58 27.70
N GLU A 272 -64.87 -13.72 26.41
CA GLU A 272 -66.23 -13.78 25.88
C GLU A 272 -67.01 -14.99 26.43
N ASN A 273 -66.41 -16.19 26.42
CA ASN A 273 -67.03 -17.39 26.97
C ASN A 273 -67.25 -17.30 28.49
N VAL A 274 -66.30 -16.71 29.23
CA VAL A 274 -66.44 -16.47 30.67
C VAL A 274 -67.60 -15.49 30.91
N ALA A 275 -67.70 -14.41 30.13
CA ALA A 275 -68.82 -13.48 30.25
C ALA A 275 -70.17 -14.15 29.95
N GLU A 276 -70.24 -15.04 28.95
CA GLU A 276 -71.45 -15.80 28.60
C GLU A 276 -71.85 -16.80 29.70
N THR A 277 -70.89 -17.51 30.28
CA THR A 277 -71.12 -18.43 31.41
C THR A 277 -71.55 -17.68 32.66
N GLU A 278 -70.92 -16.55 32.99
CA GLU A 278 -71.37 -15.66 34.06
C GLU A 278 -72.79 -15.14 33.83
N ALA A 279 -73.12 -14.73 32.60
CA ALA A 279 -74.47 -14.29 32.25
C ALA A 279 -75.50 -15.41 32.41
N SER A 280 -75.14 -16.64 32.06
CA SER A 280 -75.98 -17.83 32.23
C SER A 280 -76.18 -18.19 33.71
N ILE A 281 -75.12 -18.12 34.53
CA ILE A 281 -75.20 -18.30 35.99
C ILE A 281 -76.14 -17.25 36.60
N ARG A 282 -76.02 -15.98 36.20
CA ARG A 282 -76.91 -14.91 36.68
C ARG A 282 -78.36 -15.13 36.29
N LYS A 283 -78.63 -15.71 35.12
CA LYS A 283 -80.01 -16.07 34.70
C LYS A 283 -80.59 -17.20 35.55
N LEU A 284 -79.76 -18.12 36.05
CA LEU A 284 -80.18 -19.22 36.94
C LEU A 284 -80.33 -18.81 38.41
N GLN A 285 -79.77 -17.67 38.81
CA GLN A 285 -79.87 -17.10 40.16
C GLN A 285 -81.11 -16.19 40.36
N LYS A 286 -81.99 -16.08 39.35
CA LYS A 286 -83.31 -15.44 39.43
C LYS A 286 -84.41 -16.50 39.45
#